data_AF-A6U936-F1
#
_entry.id   AF-A6U936-F1
#
_cell.length_a   1.000
_cell.length_b   1.000
_cell.length_c   1.000
_cell.angle_alpha   90.00
_cell.angle_beta   90.00
_cell.angle_gamma   90.00
#
_symmetry.space_group_name_H-M   'P 1'
#
loop_
_entity.id
_entity.type
_entity.pdbx_description
1 polymer ?
#
loop_
_entity_poly.entity_id
_entity_poly.type
_entity_poly.pdbx_seq_one_letter_code
_entity_poly.pdbx_strand_id
1 'polypeptide(L)'
;MVLADWALWLGHRDPATHLRDTYDSDDGFRRIVAAHHGAVPLVASCVANIGGKRVQYPQRGDIGIVGSPINIHRQFGAIHDGSGWLVRMHGGFGRMTARMLAAWRI
;
A
#
# COMPACT_ATOMS: atom_id res chain seq x y z
N MET A 1 -7.80 -0.10 -6.41
CA MET A 1 -6.97 0.21 -5.24
C MET A 1 -6.24 -1.05 -4.82
N VAL A 2 -5.05 -1.31 -5.37
CA VAL A 2 -4.42 -2.64 -5.39
C VAL A 2 -4.30 -3.29 -4.00
N LEU A 3 -3.89 -2.55 -2.96
CA LEU A 3 -3.72 -3.12 -1.63
C LEU A 3 -5.05 -3.47 -0.95
N ALA A 4 -6.08 -2.64 -1.17
CA ALA A 4 -7.42 -2.91 -0.65
C ALA A 4 -8.08 -4.07 -1.39
N ASP A 5 -7.90 -4.14 -2.71
CA ASP A 5 -8.35 -5.25 -3.56
C ASP A 5 -7.66 -6.57 -3.15
N TRP A 6 -6.37 -6.51 -2.80
CA TRP A 6 -5.63 -7.65 -2.26
C TRP A 6 -6.17 -8.11 -0.90
N ALA A 7 -6.47 -7.19 0.02
CA ALA A 7 -7.08 -7.52 1.31
C ALA A 7 -8.45 -8.19 1.15
N LEU A 8 -9.29 -7.68 0.22
CA LEU A 8 -10.57 -8.30 -0.14
C LEU A 8 -10.39 -9.72 -0.67
N TRP A 9 -9.42 -9.92 -1.57
CA TRP A 9 -9.12 -11.23 -2.13
C TRP A 9 -8.67 -12.25 -1.06
N LEU A 10 -7.97 -11.80 -0.03
CA LEU A 10 -7.59 -12.59 1.15
C LEU A 10 -8.76 -12.85 2.12
N GLY A 11 -9.95 -12.28 1.88
CA GLY A 11 -11.16 -12.50 2.69
C GLY A 11 -11.38 -11.46 3.80
N HIS A 12 -10.62 -10.37 3.84
CA HIS A 12 -10.89 -9.26 4.76
C HIS A 12 -12.03 -8.37 4.27
N ARG A 13 -12.64 -7.60 5.18
CA ARG A 13 -13.46 -6.44 4.79
C ARG A 13 -12.61 -5.40 4.07
N ASP A 14 -13.22 -4.56 3.23
CA ASP A 14 -12.46 -3.53 2.51
C ASP A 14 -11.85 -2.50 3.48
N PRO A 15 -10.50 -2.46 3.61
CA PRO A 15 -9.81 -1.59 4.57
C PRO A 15 -9.91 -0.11 4.21
N ALA A 16 -10.23 0.20 2.96
CA ALA A 16 -10.17 1.53 2.38
C ALA A 16 -11.50 1.91 1.71
N THR A 17 -12.62 1.37 2.21
CA THR A 17 -13.98 1.71 1.73
C THR A 17 -14.20 3.22 1.59
N HIS A 18 -13.70 4.01 2.56
CA HIS A 18 -13.78 5.47 2.58
C HIS A 18 -12.96 6.18 1.49
N LEU A 19 -12.10 5.47 0.77
CA LEU A 19 -11.29 5.96 -0.35
C LEU A 19 -11.81 5.48 -1.71
N ARG A 20 -12.79 4.57 -1.72
CA ARG A 20 -13.43 4.13 -2.96
C ARG A 20 -14.15 5.32 -3.58
N ASP A 21 -13.97 5.51 -4.88
CA ASP A 21 -14.61 6.55 -5.68
C ASP A 21 -14.31 8.00 -5.24
N THR A 22 -13.34 8.22 -4.34
CA THR A 22 -12.95 9.57 -3.90
C THR A 22 -11.88 10.21 -4.80
N TYR A 23 -11.30 9.45 -5.71
CA TYR A 23 -10.36 9.93 -6.72
C TYR A 23 -10.42 9.05 -7.98
N ASP A 24 -10.27 9.69 -9.14
CA ASP A 24 -10.25 9.08 -10.46
C ASP A 24 -8.92 9.33 -11.21
N SER A 25 -8.01 10.06 -10.57
CA SER A 25 -6.77 10.57 -11.15
C SER A 25 -5.59 10.44 -10.19
N ASP A 26 -4.38 10.36 -10.75
CA ASP A 26 -3.14 10.32 -9.99
C ASP A 26 -2.98 11.56 -9.09
N ASP A 27 -3.42 12.73 -9.55
CA ASP A 27 -3.37 13.96 -8.76
C ASP A 27 -4.37 13.96 -7.60
N GLY A 28 -5.57 13.39 -7.80
CA GLY A 28 -6.53 13.14 -6.73
C GLY A 28 -5.96 12.22 -5.65
N PHE A 29 -5.33 11.11 -6.07
CA PHE A 29 -4.64 10.20 -5.17
C PHE A 29 -3.51 10.91 -4.40
N ARG A 30 -2.69 11.70 -5.09
CA ARG A 30 -1.59 12.47 -4.46
C ARG A 30 -2.09 13.46 -3.43
N ARG A 31 -3.23 14.11 -3.66
CA ARG A 31 -3.84 15.02 -2.68
C ARG A 31 -4.26 14.28 -1.40
N ILE A 32 -4.85 13.10 -1.53
CA ILE A 32 -5.20 12.25 -0.38
C ILE A 32 -3.93 11.84 0.37
N VAL A 33 -2.92 11.33 -0.34
CA VAL A 33 -1.63 10.96 0.27
C VAL A 33 -0.99 12.14 1.02
N ALA A 34 -1.02 13.34 0.44
CA ALA A 34 -0.49 14.54 1.07
C ALA A 34 -1.27 14.96 2.32
N ALA A 35 -2.61 14.88 2.28
CA ALA A 35 -3.48 15.16 3.43
C ALA A 35 -3.22 14.22 4.62
N HIS A 36 -2.75 13.00 4.34
CA HIS A 36 -2.32 12.02 5.34
C HIS A 36 -0.82 12.07 5.67
N HIS A 37 -0.10 13.12 5.24
CA HIS A 37 1.35 13.26 5.44
C HIS A 37 2.20 12.12 4.86
N GLY A 38 1.72 11.46 3.80
CA GLY A 38 2.43 10.39 3.08
C GLY A 38 1.64 9.09 3.00
N ALA A 39 2.19 8.12 2.24
CA ALA A 39 1.50 6.85 1.99
C ALA A 39 1.58 5.91 3.21
N VAL A 40 2.62 6.03 4.05
CA VAL A 40 2.78 5.19 5.23
C VAL A 40 1.65 5.42 6.25
N PRO A 41 1.35 6.66 6.71
CA PRO A 41 0.22 6.88 7.62
C PRO A 41 -1.14 6.52 7.00
N LEU A 42 -1.35 6.81 5.71
CA LEU A 42 -2.58 6.46 4.99
C LEU A 42 -2.83 4.95 4.95
N VAL A 43 -1.83 4.16 4.58
CA VAL A 43 -1.98 2.70 4.55
C VAL A 43 -2.08 2.14 5.96
N ALA A 44 -1.36 2.71 6.94
CA ALA A 44 -1.46 2.32 8.34
C ALA A 44 -2.89 2.43 8.89
N SER A 45 -3.61 3.53 8.59
CA SER A 45 -4.99 3.70 9.03
C SER A 45 -5.93 2.70 8.36
N CYS A 46 -5.72 2.41 7.08
CA CYS A 46 -6.51 1.42 6.35
C CYS A 46 -6.32 0.00 6.91
N VAL A 47 -5.07 -0.45 7.09
CA VAL A 47 -4.79 -1.80 7.60
C VAL A 47 -5.21 -1.99 9.06
N ALA A 48 -5.19 -0.94 9.87
CA ALA A 48 -5.71 -0.99 11.24
C ALA A 48 -7.21 -1.38 11.25
N ASN A 49 -7.97 -0.96 10.25
CA ASN A 49 -9.38 -1.33 10.12
C ASN A 49 -9.60 -2.83 9.90
N ILE A 50 -8.60 -3.60 9.48
CA ILE A 50 -8.72 -5.05 9.25
C ILE A 50 -7.88 -5.86 10.24
N GLY A 51 -7.36 -5.22 11.29
CA GLY A 51 -6.51 -5.88 12.30
C GLY A 51 -5.09 -6.17 11.82
N GLY A 52 -4.65 -5.50 10.75
CA GLY A 52 -3.30 -5.66 10.21
C GLY A 52 -2.22 -5.25 11.21
N LYS A 53 -1.10 -5.98 11.22
CA LYS A 53 -0.01 -5.81 12.20
C LYS A 53 1.28 -5.38 11.51
N ARG A 54 1.96 -4.39 12.07
CA ARG A 54 3.28 -3.95 11.57
C ARG A 54 4.29 -5.08 11.69
N VAL A 55 5.06 -5.30 10.63
CA VAL A 55 6.14 -6.31 10.61
C VAL A 55 7.47 -5.69 10.18
N GLN A 56 8.57 -6.25 10.69
CA GLN A 56 9.92 -5.90 10.26
C GLN A 56 10.44 -6.83 9.15
N TYR A 57 9.98 -8.08 9.16
CA TYR A 57 10.37 -9.12 8.21
C TYR A 57 9.13 -9.56 7.42
N PRO A 58 8.87 -8.93 6.26
CA PRO A 58 7.71 -9.25 5.44
C PRO A 58 7.82 -10.66 4.84
N GLN A 59 6.70 -11.36 4.80
CA GLN A 59 6.52 -12.66 4.18
C GLN A 59 5.64 -12.55 2.94
N ARG A 60 5.50 -13.64 2.18
CA ARG A 60 4.60 -13.66 1.03
C ARG A 60 3.18 -13.28 1.46
N GLY A 61 2.56 -12.36 0.73
CA GLY A 61 1.21 -11.87 0.97
C GLY A 61 1.14 -10.64 1.88
N ASP A 62 2.19 -10.34 2.65
CA ASP A 62 2.28 -9.10 3.40
C ASP A 62 2.30 -7.90 2.44
N ILE A 63 1.76 -6.77 2.89
CA ILE A 63 1.73 -5.53 2.12
C ILE A 63 2.66 -4.49 2.71
N GLY A 64 3.05 -3.49 1.92
CA GLY A 64 3.95 -2.46 2.41
C GLY A 64 3.98 -1.21 1.54
N ILE A 65 4.65 -0.20 2.09
CA ILE A 65 5.08 0.98 1.34
C ILE A 65 6.58 0.89 1.12
N VAL A 66 6.98 1.01 -0.14
CA VAL A 66 8.38 1.04 -0.57
C VAL A 66 8.66 2.33 -1.34
N GLY A 67 9.91 2.79 -1.32
CA GLY A 67 10.36 3.97 -2.06
C GLY A 67 11.09 5.00 -1.21
N SER A 68 10.81 6.28 -1.45
CA SER A 68 11.53 7.39 -0.82
C SER A 68 10.93 7.80 0.53
N PRO A 69 11.76 7.95 1.59
CA PRO A 69 11.29 8.44 2.88
C PRO A 69 10.98 9.95 2.87
N ILE A 70 11.53 10.70 1.91
CA ILE A 70 11.44 12.17 1.87
C ILE A 70 10.56 12.68 0.71
N ASN A 71 10.33 11.87 -0.33
CA ASN A 71 9.52 12.26 -1.48
C ASN A 71 8.26 11.39 -1.54
N ILE A 72 7.13 11.95 -1.12
CA ILE A 72 5.83 11.27 -1.07
C ILE A 72 5.35 10.80 -2.46
N HIS A 73 5.77 11.47 -3.54
CA HIS A 73 5.44 11.07 -4.92
C HIS A 73 6.25 9.86 -5.40
N ARG A 74 7.25 9.44 -4.63
CA ARG A 74 8.04 8.22 -4.87
C ARG A 74 7.81 7.19 -3.77
N GLN A 75 6.59 7.10 -3.26
CA GLN A 75 6.13 6.06 -2.34
C GLN A 75 5.08 5.21 -3.04
N PHE A 76 5.23 3.89 -2.96
CA PHE A 76 4.39 2.95 -3.69
C PHE A 76 3.87 1.88 -2.76
N GLY A 77 2.57 1.59 -2.87
CA GLY A 77 1.98 0.40 -2.27
C GLY A 77 2.47 -0.85 -3.00
N ALA A 78 2.90 -1.85 -2.23
CA ALA A 78 3.44 -3.09 -2.77
C ALA A 78 2.93 -4.31 -2.00
N ILE A 79 2.90 -5.46 -2.68
CA ILE A 79 2.63 -6.78 -2.12
C ILE A 79 3.92 -7.57 -2.14
N HIS A 80 4.30 -8.21 -1.04
CA HIS A 80 5.50 -9.02 -0.97
C HIS A 80 5.23 -10.42 -1.52
N ASP A 81 6.03 -10.91 -2.46
CA ASP A 81 5.83 -12.24 -3.09
C ASP A 81 6.64 -13.36 -2.42
N GLY A 82 7.34 -13.05 -1.34
CA GLY A 82 8.26 -13.95 -0.63
C GLY A 82 9.72 -13.79 -1.04
N SER A 83 10.02 -13.08 -2.12
CA SER A 83 11.39 -12.73 -2.50
C SER A 83 11.60 -11.24 -2.77
N GLY A 84 10.53 -10.48 -3.02
CA GLY A 84 10.60 -9.03 -3.17
C GLY A 84 9.23 -8.37 -3.22
N TRP A 85 9.24 -7.08 -3.55
CA TRP A 85 8.06 -6.21 -3.56
C TRP A 85 7.48 -6.06 -4.96
N LEU A 86 6.21 -6.45 -5.13
CA LEU A 86 5.45 -6.26 -6.36
C LEU A 86 4.64 -4.96 -6.28
N VAL A 87 4.89 -4.06 -7.22
CA VAL A 87 4.16 -2.79 -7.36
C VAL A 87 3.30 -2.86 -8.61
N ARG A 88 2.07 -2.35 -8.53
CA ARG A 88 1.22 -2.19 -9.71
C ARG A 88 1.75 -1.05 -10.57
N MET A 89 2.04 -1.38 -11.82
CA MET A 89 2.40 -0.47 -12.91
C MET A 89 1.28 -0.48 -13.95
N HIS A 90 1.35 0.42 -14.94
CA HIS A 90 0.36 0.52 -16.01
C HIS A 90 0.12 -0.83 -16.73
N GLY A 91 1.19 -1.60 -17.00
CA GLY A 91 1.12 -2.86 -17.72
C GLY A 91 0.91 -4.13 -16.87
N GLY A 92 0.82 -4.03 -15.54
CA GLY A 92 0.82 -5.22 -14.69
C GLY A 92 1.45 -5.02 -13.32
N PHE A 93 1.86 -6.11 -12.69
CA PHE A 93 2.71 -6.07 -11.51
C PHE A 93 4.17 -6.23 -11.92
N GLY A 94 5.03 -5.34 -11.41
CA GLY A 94 6.47 -5.42 -11.59
C GLY A 94 7.18 -5.52 -10.25
N ARG A 95 8.22 -6.35 -10.17
CA ARG A 95 9.08 -6.39 -8.98
C ARG A 95 9.92 -5.12 -8.93
N MET A 96 9.93 -4.46 -7.78
CA MET A 96 10.67 -3.23 -7.55
C MET A 96 11.64 -3.41 -6.38
N THR A 97 12.91 -3.11 -6.63
CA THR A 97 13.92 -3.00 -5.59
C THR A 97 13.94 -1.56 -5.08
N ALA A 98 13.33 -1.32 -3.94
CA ALA A 98 13.30 -0.02 -3.27
C ALA A 98 13.31 -0.20 -1.75
N ARG A 99 13.69 0.86 -1.04
CA ARG A 99 13.70 0.85 0.44
C ARG A 99 12.29 0.59 0.96
N MET A 100 12.15 -0.39 1.85
CA MET A 100 10.93 -0.58 2.63
C MET A 100 10.81 0.54 3.67
N LEU A 101 9.70 1.27 3.62
CA LEU A 101 9.36 2.29 4.61
C LEU A 101 8.47 1.71 5.71
N ALA A 102 7.57 0.82 5.33
CA ALA A 102 6.64 0.14 6.23
C ALA A 102 6.12 -1.15 5.62
N ALA A 103 5.81 -2.14 6.45
CA ALA A 103 5.17 -3.38 6.04
C ALA A 103 4.18 -3.85 7.11
N TRP A 104 3.11 -4.51 6.67
CA TRP A 104 2.08 -5.06 7.52
C TRP A 104 1.68 -6.45 7.04
N ARG A 105 1.47 -7.33 8.01
CA ARG A 105 0.72 -8.56 7.82
C ARG A 105 -0.76 -8.24 7.92
N ILE A 106 -1.50 -8.63 6.89
CA ILE A 106 -2.95 -8.51 6.84
C ILE A 106 -3.55 -9.90 6.77
#